data_AF-A0A925X3H0-F1
#
_entry.id   AF-A0A925X3H0-F1
#
_cell.length_a   1.000
_cell.length_b   1.000
_cell.length_c   1.000
_cell.angle_alpha   90.00
_cell.angle_beta   90.00
_cell.angle_gamma   90.00
#
_symmetry.space_group_name_H-M   'P 1'
#
loop_
_entity.id
_entity.type
_entity.pdbx_description
1 polymer ?
#
loop_
_entity_poly.entity_id
_entity_poly.type
_entity_poly.pdbx_seq_one_letter_code
_entity_poly.pdbx_strand_id
1 'polypeptide(L)'
;MSSPKTRHGFFVAPPVSAASPHAVDARPGEDVPWWTPSASDVAKHLGWRWIYTVPAGAALVGLILLPFRPGYFQLAVMLWKPLIIIVALPTAAAIKSVKTIVQHRKDPFCIHCGYTLVGLPDGHRCPECGRQFSLATIEEYRRDPHWFATRWKMMQSAMPIADVAFTAGSVRRKKSRDGT
;
A
#
# COMPACT_ATOMS: atom_id res chain seq x y z
N MET A 1 -16.28 -60.16 -26.97
CA MET A 1 -16.49 -58.74 -27.34
C MET A 1 -16.59 -57.93 -26.07
N SER A 2 -15.46 -57.38 -25.62
CA SER A 2 -15.32 -56.64 -24.36
C SER A 2 -15.27 -55.14 -24.68
N SER A 3 -16.25 -54.40 -24.14
CA SER A 3 -16.41 -52.97 -24.38
C SER A 3 -15.33 -52.16 -23.64
N PRO A 4 -14.66 -51.19 -24.28
CA PRO A 4 -13.62 -50.39 -23.64
C PRO A 4 -14.22 -49.41 -22.62
N LYS A 5 -13.72 -49.50 -21.39
CA LYS A 5 -14.13 -48.67 -20.24
C LYS A 5 -13.49 -47.29 -20.34
N THR A 6 -14.23 -46.31 -20.83
CA THR A 6 -13.82 -44.89 -20.90
C THR A 6 -13.65 -44.33 -19.49
N ARG A 7 -12.40 -44.05 -19.09
CA ARG A 7 -12.11 -43.33 -17.85
C ARG A 7 -12.35 -41.85 -18.09
N HIS A 8 -13.43 -41.31 -17.54
CA HIS A 8 -13.61 -39.87 -17.41
C HIS A 8 -12.60 -39.34 -16.39
N GLY A 9 -11.45 -38.90 -16.88
CA GLY A 9 -10.50 -38.12 -16.09
C GLY A 9 -11.16 -36.78 -15.78
N PHE A 10 -11.49 -36.56 -14.50
CA PHE A 10 -11.84 -35.24 -14.02
C PHE A 10 -10.62 -34.34 -14.24
N PHE A 11 -10.74 -33.41 -15.20
CA PHE A 11 -9.78 -32.34 -15.36
C PHE A 11 -9.99 -31.38 -14.19
N VAL A 12 -9.32 -31.66 -13.07
CA VAL A 12 -9.21 -30.71 -11.97
C VAL A 12 -8.36 -29.58 -12.50
N ALA A 13 -9.01 -28.50 -12.96
CA ALA A 13 -8.31 -27.29 -13.31
C ALA A 13 -7.44 -26.90 -12.11
N PRO A 14 -6.14 -26.61 -12.30
CA PRO A 14 -5.28 -26.16 -11.21
C PRO A 14 -5.99 -24.99 -10.53
N PRO A 15 -5.95 -24.88 -9.19
CA PRO A 15 -6.56 -23.77 -8.49
C PRO A 15 -6.04 -22.49 -9.14
N VAL A 16 -6.95 -21.65 -9.61
CA VAL A 16 -6.61 -20.33 -10.16
C VAL A 16 -5.72 -19.69 -9.10
N SER A 17 -4.50 -19.32 -9.46
CA SER A 17 -3.53 -18.77 -8.52
C SER A 17 -4.05 -17.43 -8.00
N ALA A 18 -4.88 -17.48 -6.97
CA ALA A 18 -5.49 -16.33 -6.30
C ALA A 18 -4.46 -15.41 -5.64
N ALA A 19 -3.18 -15.81 -5.66
CA ALA A 19 -2.05 -15.04 -5.19
C ALA A 19 -1.35 -14.20 -6.29
N SER A 20 -1.84 -14.19 -7.53
CA SER A 20 -1.29 -13.27 -8.54
C SER A 20 -1.82 -11.86 -8.25
N PRO A 21 -0.94 -10.87 -7.92
CA PRO A 21 -1.37 -9.48 -7.67
C PRO A 21 -2.12 -8.85 -8.85
N HIS A 22 -2.05 -9.46 -10.03
CA HIS A 22 -2.68 -9.04 -11.27
C HIS A 22 -4.19 -9.29 -11.33
N ALA A 23 -4.77 -10.07 -10.42
CA ALA A 23 -6.23 -10.28 -10.36
C ALA A 23 -6.99 -9.11 -9.70
N VAL A 24 -6.27 -8.16 -9.11
CA VAL A 24 -6.87 -6.93 -8.60
C VAL A 24 -7.17 -6.04 -9.79
N ASP A 25 -8.47 -5.73 -10.01
CA ASP A 25 -8.99 -4.80 -11.02
C ASP A 25 -8.31 -3.42 -10.88
N ALA A 26 -7.09 -3.28 -11.38
CA ALA A 26 -6.40 -2.01 -11.50
C ALA A 26 -6.93 -1.34 -12.76
N ARG A 27 -7.87 -0.40 -12.61
CA ARG A 27 -8.16 0.53 -13.70
C ARG A 27 -6.86 1.29 -14.01
N PRO A 28 -6.30 1.17 -15.23
CA PRO A 28 -5.05 1.84 -15.55
C PRO A 28 -5.23 3.36 -15.40
N GLY A 29 -4.35 3.98 -14.61
CA GLY A 29 -4.32 5.43 -14.37
C GLY A 29 -5.09 5.94 -13.14
N GLU A 30 -5.81 5.09 -12.41
CA GLU A 30 -6.48 5.50 -11.17
C GLU A 30 -5.54 5.24 -9.98
N ASP A 31 -5.10 6.31 -9.29
CA ASP A 31 -4.36 6.18 -8.03
C ASP A 31 -5.22 5.37 -7.06
N VAL A 32 -4.74 4.17 -6.70
CA VAL A 32 -5.45 3.28 -5.80
C VAL A 32 -5.39 3.92 -4.40
N PRO A 33 -6.51 4.44 -3.84
CA PRO A 33 -6.49 4.90 -2.46
C PRO A 33 -6.20 3.69 -1.58
N TRP A 34 -5.05 3.75 -0.90
CA TRP A 34 -4.76 2.85 0.20
C TRP A 34 -5.50 3.37 1.42
N TRP A 35 -6.12 2.46 2.15
CA TRP A 35 -6.76 2.84 3.39
C TRP A 35 -5.73 3.50 4.31
N THR A 36 -6.06 4.69 4.80
CA THR A 36 -5.32 5.37 5.83
C THR A 36 -6.23 5.51 7.04
N PRO A 37 -5.73 5.28 8.27
CA PRO A 37 -6.55 5.43 9.45
C PRO A 37 -7.08 6.86 9.53
N SER A 38 -8.37 6.99 9.83
CA SER A 38 -8.98 8.31 10.06
C SER A 38 -8.24 9.03 11.18
N ALA A 39 -8.15 10.36 11.12
CA ALA A 39 -7.63 11.17 12.23
C ALA A 39 -8.34 10.85 13.56
N SER A 40 -9.63 10.50 13.50
CA SER A 40 -10.39 10.05 14.66
C SER A 40 -9.94 8.70 15.22
N ASP A 41 -9.58 7.74 14.36
CA ASP A 41 -9.04 6.43 14.76
C ASP A 41 -7.66 6.57 15.39
N VAL A 42 -6.81 7.40 14.75
CA VAL A 42 -5.50 7.78 15.28
C VAL A 42 -5.67 8.45 16.63
N ALA A 43 -6.65 9.34 16.78
CA ALA A 43 -6.91 10.03 18.03
C ALA A 43 -7.36 9.11 19.16
N LYS A 44 -8.28 8.19 18.89
CA LYS A 44 -8.73 7.18 19.86
C LYS A 44 -7.57 6.30 20.35
N HIS A 45 -6.65 5.93 19.47
CA HIS A 45 -5.52 5.06 19.83
C HIS A 45 -4.35 5.80 20.49
N LEU A 46 -4.18 7.10 20.22
CA LEU A 46 -3.20 7.92 20.92
C LEU A 46 -3.60 8.14 22.39
N GLY A 47 -4.89 8.12 22.73
CA GLY A 47 -5.37 8.15 24.12
C GLY A 47 -4.81 9.34 24.90
N TRP A 48 -4.21 9.10 26.08
CA TRP A 48 -3.63 10.16 26.91
C TRP A 48 -2.39 10.84 26.29
N ARG A 49 -1.78 10.24 25.25
CA ARG A 49 -0.53 10.75 24.63
C ARG A 49 -0.72 12.07 23.88
N TRP A 50 -1.95 12.49 23.61
CA TRP A 50 -2.24 13.81 23.04
C TRP A 50 -1.71 14.97 23.88
N ILE A 51 -1.54 14.76 25.20
CA ILE A 51 -0.89 15.72 26.08
C ILE A 51 0.53 16.07 25.63
N TYR A 52 1.23 15.18 24.93
CA TYR A 52 2.59 15.46 24.44
C TYR A 52 2.61 16.02 23.02
N THR A 53 1.64 15.66 22.18
CA THR A 53 1.61 16.12 20.78
C THR A 53 1.09 17.54 20.64
N VAL A 54 0.13 17.95 21.47
CA VAL A 54 -0.44 19.31 21.42
C VAL A 54 0.60 20.39 21.77
N PRO A 55 1.37 20.29 22.87
CA PRO A 55 2.43 21.26 23.17
C PRO A 55 3.54 21.28 22.13
N ALA A 56 3.89 20.12 21.55
CA ALA A 56 4.88 20.05 20.48
C ALA A 56 4.40 20.77 19.21
N GLY A 57 3.14 20.58 18.83
CA GLY A 57 2.51 21.30 17.71
C GLY A 57 2.45 22.81 17.97
N ALA A 58 2.06 23.22 19.18
CA ALA A 58 2.06 24.62 19.58
C ALA A 58 3.47 25.25 19.54
N ALA A 59 4.49 24.53 20.03
CA ALA A 59 5.88 24.98 19.97
C ALA A 59 6.38 25.11 18.52
N LEU A 60 5.99 24.20 17.62
CA LEU A 60 6.30 24.28 16.20
C LEU A 60 5.68 25.53 15.55
N VAL A 61 4.40 25.78 15.80
CA VAL A 61 3.68 26.97 15.30
C VAL A 61 4.33 28.25 15.84
N GLY A 62 4.64 28.28 17.14
CA GLY A 62 5.36 29.39 17.76
C GLY A 62 6.72 29.67 17.09
N LEU A 63 7.47 28.63 16.73
CA LEU A 63 8.74 28.78 16.00
C LEU A 63 8.52 29.38 14.60
N ILE A 64 7.51 28.92 13.86
CA ILE A 64 7.20 29.45 12.52
C ILE A 64 6.86 30.95 12.59
N LEU A 65 6.24 31.39 13.69
CA LEU A 65 5.87 32.80 13.91
C LEU A 65 7.00 33.66 14.49
N LEU A 66 7.99 33.06 15.16
CA LEU A 66 9.11 33.75 15.82
C LEU A 66 9.98 34.64 14.90
N PRO A 67 10.36 34.25 13.66
CA PRO A 67 11.25 35.04 12.82
C PRO A 67 10.64 36.37 12.34
N PHE A 68 9.32 36.56 12.49
CA PHE A 68 8.65 37.82 12.17
C PHE A 68 8.92 38.93 13.22
N ARG A 69 9.65 38.64 14.29
CA ARG A 69 10.03 39.59 15.33
C ARG A 69 11.57 39.77 15.34
N PRO A 70 12.11 40.94 14.95
CA PRO A 70 13.55 41.12 14.71
C PRO A 70 14.45 40.87 15.92
N GLY A 71 13.94 40.99 17.15
CA GLY A 71 14.71 40.73 18.38
C GLY A 71 14.92 39.25 18.72
N TYR A 72 14.15 38.32 18.13
CA TYR A 72 14.19 36.90 18.52
C TYR A 72 14.99 36.01 17.59
N PHE A 73 15.54 36.55 16.49
CA PHE A 73 16.27 35.76 15.50
C PHE A 73 17.49 35.06 16.11
N GLN A 74 18.27 35.77 16.94
CA GLN A 74 19.46 35.20 17.58
C GLN A 74 19.11 34.08 18.59
N LEU A 75 18.01 34.22 19.33
CA LEU A 75 17.49 33.16 20.21
C LEU A 75 17.01 31.95 19.40
N ALA A 76 16.34 32.16 18.27
CA ALA A 76 15.89 31.07 17.39
C ALA A 76 17.10 30.28 16.84
N VAL A 77 18.16 30.96 16.41
CA VAL A 77 19.41 30.32 15.96
C VAL A 77 20.15 29.61 17.10
N MET A 78 19.97 30.00 18.35
CA MET A 78 20.55 29.28 19.49
C MET A 78 19.71 28.04 19.88
N LEU A 79 18.39 28.12 19.75
CA LEU A 79 17.43 27.09 20.18
C LEU A 79 16.97 26.12 19.09
N TRP A 80 17.46 26.25 17.85
CA TRP A 80 17.01 25.37 16.75
C TRP A 80 17.31 23.88 17.00
N LYS A 81 18.45 23.53 17.61
CA LYS A 81 18.81 22.13 17.91
C LYS A 81 17.84 21.45 18.89
N PRO A 82 17.60 21.98 20.11
CA PRO A 82 16.62 21.37 21.01
C PRO A 82 15.23 21.36 20.40
N LEU A 83 14.91 22.33 19.53
CA LEU A 83 13.64 22.34 18.84
C LEU A 83 13.49 21.19 17.83
N ILE A 84 14.53 20.88 17.05
CA ILE A 84 14.52 19.69 16.19
C ILE A 84 14.22 18.44 17.02
N ILE A 85 14.82 18.29 18.20
CA ILE A 85 14.59 17.13 19.07
C ILE A 85 13.13 17.10 19.56
N ILE A 86 12.61 18.24 20.02
CA ILE A 86 11.23 18.39 20.51
C ILE A 86 10.21 18.05 19.41
N VAL A 87 10.52 18.30 18.13
CA VAL A 87 9.64 18.00 17.01
C VAL A 87 9.84 16.58 16.48
N ALA A 88 11.09 16.11 16.39
CA ALA A 88 11.43 14.80 15.82
C ALA A 88 10.90 13.65 16.69
N LEU A 89 11.04 13.74 18.01
CA LEU A 89 10.57 12.71 18.94
C LEU A 89 9.07 12.40 18.84
N PRO A 90 8.15 13.39 18.95
CA PRO A 90 6.72 13.13 18.81
C PRO A 90 6.35 12.70 17.39
N THR A 91 7.03 13.21 16.36
CA THR A 91 6.81 12.77 14.97
C THR A 91 7.17 11.28 14.80
N ALA A 92 8.33 10.85 15.31
CA ALA A 92 8.73 9.45 15.29
C ALA A 92 7.78 8.57 16.11
N ALA A 93 7.34 9.05 17.28
CA ALA A 93 6.35 8.36 18.10
C ALA A 93 5.00 8.22 17.38
N ALA A 94 4.54 9.27 16.67
CA ALA A 94 3.31 9.23 15.87
C ALA A 94 3.41 8.20 14.75
N ILE A 95 4.51 8.19 13.98
CA ILE A 95 4.76 7.20 12.92
C ILE A 95 4.75 5.77 13.48
N LYS A 96 5.43 5.55 14.61
CA LYS A 96 5.44 4.23 15.28
C LYS A 96 4.04 3.83 15.73
N SER A 97 3.25 4.77 16.26
CA SER A 97 1.89 4.50 16.71
C SER A 97 0.97 4.08 15.55
N VAL A 98 1.07 4.73 14.39
CA VAL A 98 0.30 4.36 13.20
C VAL A 98 0.62 2.93 12.77
N LYS A 99 1.91 2.55 12.72
CA LYS A 99 2.32 1.18 12.40
C LYS A 99 1.73 0.17 13.38
N THR A 100 1.80 0.47 14.67
CA THR A 100 1.25 -0.37 15.73
C THR A 100 -0.27 -0.53 15.61
N ILE A 101 -1.02 0.52 15.26
CA ILE A 101 -2.47 0.46 15.05
C ILE A 101 -2.83 -0.49 13.91
N VAL A 102 -2.16 -0.35 12.76
CA VAL A 102 -2.40 -1.23 11.60
C VAL A 102 -2.08 -2.68 11.95
N GLN A 103 -0.97 -2.91 12.64
CA GLN A 103 -0.54 -4.26 13.04
C GLN A 103 -1.47 -4.90 14.07
N HIS A 104 -2.11 -4.14 14.96
CA HIS A 104 -2.99 -4.70 15.99
C HIS A 104 -4.42 -5.02 15.54
N ARG A 105 -4.87 -4.55 14.37
CA ARG A 105 -6.19 -4.93 13.84
C ARG A 105 -6.23 -6.42 13.49
N LYS A 106 -6.80 -7.24 14.39
CA LYS A 106 -6.91 -8.70 14.20
C LYS A 106 -7.84 -9.08 13.06
N ASP A 107 -8.88 -8.28 12.85
CA ASP A 107 -9.90 -8.55 11.87
C ASP A 107 -9.41 -8.21 10.45
N PRO A 108 -9.70 -9.07 9.45
CA PRO A 108 -9.38 -8.75 8.07
C PRO A 108 -10.19 -7.52 7.63
N PHE A 109 -9.55 -6.59 6.96
CA PHE A 109 -10.19 -5.39 6.43
C PHE A 109 -9.75 -5.12 4.99
N CYS A 110 -10.59 -4.41 4.24
CA CYS A 110 -10.26 -4.03 2.88
C CYS A 110 -9.11 -3.00 2.89
N ILE A 111 -8.01 -3.31 2.21
CA ILE A 111 -6.83 -2.42 2.08
C ILE A 111 -7.10 -1.11 1.33
N HIS A 112 -8.27 -0.97 0.70
CA HIS A 112 -8.65 0.22 -0.07
C HIS A 112 -9.56 1.17 0.71
N CYS A 113 -10.66 0.67 1.28
CA CYS A 113 -11.63 1.50 2.00
C CYS A 113 -11.61 1.34 3.53
N GLY A 114 -10.98 0.29 4.05
CA GLY A 114 -10.93 0.02 5.49
C GLY A 114 -12.12 -0.75 6.07
N TYR A 115 -13.07 -1.17 5.24
CA TYR A 115 -14.25 -1.94 5.68
C TYR A 115 -13.85 -3.30 6.24
N THR A 116 -14.55 -3.76 7.29
CA THR A 116 -14.31 -5.07 7.92
C THR A 116 -14.79 -6.22 7.03
N LEU A 117 -13.95 -7.21 6.79
CA LEU A 117 -14.23 -8.36 5.92
C LEU A 117 -14.54 -9.63 6.73
N VAL A 118 -14.86 -9.48 8.02
CA VAL A 118 -15.23 -10.60 8.89
C VAL A 118 -16.45 -11.33 8.31
N GLY A 119 -16.31 -12.64 8.10
CA GLY A 119 -17.37 -13.49 7.56
C GLY A 119 -17.45 -13.54 6.04
N LEU A 120 -16.64 -12.77 5.30
CA LEU A 120 -16.56 -12.88 3.84
C LEU A 120 -15.47 -13.90 3.43
N PRO A 121 -15.71 -14.76 2.42
CA PRO A 121 -14.70 -15.70 1.95
C PRO A 121 -13.59 -14.99 1.16
N ASP A 122 -12.44 -15.66 1.02
CA ASP A 122 -11.31 -15.15 0.25
C ASP A 122 -11.65 -14.99 -1.25
N GLY A 123 -11.11 -13.97 -1.91
CA GLY A 123 -11.35 -13.70 -3.34
C GLY A 123 -12.69 -13.04 -3.68
N HIS A 124 -13.51 -12.67 -2.68
CA HIS A 124 -14.75 -11.93 -2.92
C HIS A 124 -14.50 -10.43 -3.18
N ARG A 125 -15.57 -9.73 -3.60
CA ARG A 125 -15.57 -8.27 -3.75
C ARG A 125 -15.99 -7.61 -2.43
N CYS A 126 -15.30 -6.53 -2.08
CA CYS A 126 -15.68 -5.70 -0.93
C CYS A 126 -17.05 -5.05 -1.18
N PRO A 127 -17.99 -5.06 -0.21
CA PRO A 127 -19.32 -4.47 -0.39
C PRO A 127 -19.30 -2.95 -0.51
N GLU A 128 -18.31 -2.26 0.07
CA GLU A 128 -18.21 -0.80 0.04
C GLU A 128 -17.59 -0.28 -1.27
N CYS A 129 -16.46 -0.86 -1.69
CA CYS A 129 -15.70 -0.35 -2.84
C CYS A 129 -15.77 -1.24 -4.09
N GLY A 130 -16.36 -2.44 -4.01
CA GLY A 130 -16.50 -3.38 -5.13
C GLY A 130 -15.21 -4.06 -5.59
N ARG A 131 -14.06 -3.74 -4.99
CA ARG A 131 -12.75 -4.31 -5.36
C ARG A 131 -12.59 -5.72 -4.83
N GLN A 132 -11.97 -6.58 -5.62
CA GLN A 132 -11.57 -7.91 -5.19
C GLN A 132 -10.50 -7.80 -4.11
N PHE A 133 -10.57 -8.66 -3.10
CA PHE A 133 -9.55 -8.74 -2.06
C PHE A 133 -9.04 -10.17 -1.93
N SER A 134 -7.80 -10.29 -1.47
CA SER A 134 -7.27 -11.55 -0.95
C SER A 134 -6.82 -11.38 0.49
N LEU A 135 -7.17 -12.33 1.37
CA LEU A 135 -6.71 -12.39 2.76
C LEU A 135 -5.19 -12.46 2.84
N ALA A 136 -4.53 -13.12 1.89
CA ALA A 136 -3.07 -13.16 1.82
C ALA A 136 -2.47 -11.77 1.54
N THR A 137 -3.08 -11.01 0.62
CA THR A 137 -2.67 -9.63 0.32
C THR A 137 -2.93 -8.69 1.50
N ILE A 138 -4.04 -8.88 2.22
CA ILE A 138 -4.36 -8.12 3.44
C ILE A 138 -3.30 -8.37 4.52
N GLU A 139 -2.90 -9.63 4.73
CA GLU A 139 -1.86 -9.99 5.70
C GLU A 139 -0.48 -9.44 5.31
N GLU A 140 -0.14 -9.44 4.02
CA GLU A 140 1.10 -8.81 3.53
C GLU A 140 1.09 -7.29 3.80
N TYR A 141 -0.02 -6.62 3.49
CA TYR A 141 -0.20 -5.19 3.77
C TYR A 141 -0.10 -4.89 5.27
N ARG A 142 -0.66 -5.75 6.13
CA ARG A 142 -0.59 -5.60 7.59
C ARG A 142 0.84 -5.70 8.13
N ARG A 143 1.70 -6.51 7.51
CA ARG A 143 3.11 -6.67 7.91
C ARG A 143 3.91 -5.40 7.68
N ASP A 144 3.85 -4.84 6.47
CA ASP A 144 4.50 -3.57 6.14
C ASP A 144 3.72 -2.80 5.04
N PRO A 145 2.88 -1.83 5.43
CA PRO A 145 2.04 -1.10 4.48
C PRO A 145 2.86 -0.18 3.56
N HIS A 146 4.01 0.31 4.03
CA HIS A 146 4.87 1.18 3.22
C HIS A 146 5.57 0.37 2.14
N TRP A 147 6.20 -0.76 2.52
CA TRP A 147 6.81 -1.67 1.55
C TRP A 147 5.80 -2.18 0.53
N PHE A 148 4.60 -2.56 0.98
CA PHE A 148 3.53 -3.01 0.11
C PHE A 148 3.16 -1.96 -0.94
N ALA A 149 2.91 -0.70 -0.53
CA ALA A 149 2.57 0.39 -1.44
C ALA A 149 3.70 0.70 -2.43
N THR A 150 4.96 0.70 -1.98
CA THR A 150 6.13 0.91 -2.84
C THR A 150 6.27 -0.23 -3.86
N ARG A 151 6.20 -1.49 -3.41
CA ARG A 151 6.31 -2.68 -4.26
C ARG A 151 5.17 -2.71 -5.30
N TRP A 152 3.96 -2.37 -4.88
CA TRP A 152 2.81 -2.27 -5.77
C TRP A 152 3.02 -1.24 -6.88
N LYS A 153 3.48 -0.04 -6.53
CA LYS A 153 3.83 1.01 -7.51
C LYS A 153 4.91 0.54 -8.47
N MET A 154 5.97 -0.12 -7.96
CA MET A 154 7.03 -0.67 -8.80
C MET A 154 6.51 -1.73 -9.77
N MET A 155 5.61 -2.61 -9.33
CA MET A 155 4.98 -3.61 -10.20
C MET A 155 4.10 -2.99 -11.28
N GLN A 156 3.33 -1.96 -10.93
CA GLN A 156 2.53 -1.22 -11.91
C GLN A 156 3.40 -0.48 -12.93
N SER A 157 4.50 0.16 -12.50
CA SER A 157 5.40 0.87 -13.40
C SER A 157 6.27 -0.05 -14.27
N ALA A 158 6.59 -1.25 -13.76
CA ALA A 158 7.43 -2.21 -14.48
C ALA A 158 6.65 -2.99 -15.54
N MET A 159 5.31 -2.96 -15.50
CA MET A 159 4.50 -3.60 -16.52
C MET A 159 4.49 -2.71 -17.78
N PRO A 160 4.94 -3.21 -18.94
CA PRO A 160 4.74 -2.52 -20.20
C PRO A 160 3.23 -2.33 -20.40
N ILE A 161 2.82 -1.12 -20.74
CA ILE A 161 1.42 -0.80 -21.08
C ILE A 161 1.03 -1.74 -22.23
N ALA A 162 -0.01 -2.56 -22.02
CA ALA A 162 -0.44 -3.59 -22.98
C ALA A 162 -0.82 -3.00 -24.36
N ASP A 163 -1.11 -1.71 -24.37
CA ASP A 163 -1.61 -0.93 -25.50
C ASP A 163 -0.50 -0.54 -26.49
N VAL A 164 0.78 -0.72 -26.13
CA VAL A 164 1.85 -0.56 -27.12
C VAL A 164 1.80 -1.80 -28.00
N ALA A 165 1.12 -1.68 -29.15
CA ALA A 165 1.06 -2.72 -30.16
C ALA A 165 2.46 -3.31 -30.31
N PHE A 166 2.60 -4.58 -29.93
CA PHE A 166 3.87 -5.29 -30.02
C PHE A 166 4.19 -5.35 -31.51
N THR A 167 4.92 -4.36 -32.02
CA THR A 167 5.47 -4.38 -33.36
C THR A 167 6.52 -5.46 -33.31
N ALA A 168 6.08 -6.70 -33.56
CA ALA A 168 6.95 -7.80 -33.87
C ALA A 168 7.77 -7.30 -35.06
N GLY A 169 9.00 -6.85 -34.77
CA GLY A 169 9.88 -6.28 -35.78
C GLY A 169 9.89 -7.22 -36.97
N SER A 170 9.83 -6.66 -38.18
CA SER A 170 9.78 -7.46 -39.41
C SER A 170 10.82 -8.58 -39.32
N VAL A 171 10.38 -9.83 -39.33
CA VAL A 171 11.26 -10.99 -39.22
C VAL A 171 12.28 -10.89 -40.35
N ARG A 172 13.51 -10.48 -40.04
CA ARG A 172 14.58 -10.37 -41.02
C ARG A 172 15.04 -11.78 -41.36
N ARG A 173 14.36 -12.42 -42.31
CA ARG A 173 14.69 -13.75 -42.82
C ARG A 173 16.13 -13.68 -43.36
N LYS A 174 17.09 -14.25 -42.63
CA LYS A 174 18.48 -14.31 -43.07
C LYS A 174 18.50 -15.17 -44.33
N LYS A 175 18.81 -14.56 -45.49
CA LYS A 175 18.90 -15.28 -46.76
C LYS A 175 20.02 -16.31 -46.62
N SER A 176 19.68 -17.61 -46.62
CA SER A 176 20.67 -18.69 -46.66
C SER A 176 21.53 -18.48 -47.89
N ARG A 177 22.84 -18.32 -47.69
CA ARG A 177 23.82 -18.47 -48.77
C ARG A 177 24.12 -19.95 -48.84
N ASP A 178 23.31 -20.67 -49.59
CA ASP A 178 23.66 -22.01 -50.03
C ASP A 178 24.76 -21.83 -51.08
N GLY A 179 25.99 -22.16 -50.68
CA GLY A 179 27.13 -22.23 -51.58
C GLY A 179 27.13 -23.58 -52.28
N THR A 180 26.93 -23.57 -53.59
CA THR A 180 27.44 -24.59 -54.52
C THR A 180 28.85 -24.22 -54.97
#